data_AF-A0A0M3HH10-F1
#
_entry.id   AF-A0A0M3HH10-F1
#
_cell.length_a   1.000
_cell.length_b   1.000
_cell.length_c   1.000
_cell.angle_alpha   90.00
_cell.angle_beta   90.00
_cell.angle_gamma   90.00
#
_symmetry.space_group_name_H-M   'P 1'
#
loop_
_entity.id
_entity.type
_entity.pdbx_description
1 polymer ?
#
loop_
_entity_poly.entity_id
_entity_poly.type
_entity_poly.pdbx_seq_one_letter_code
_entity_poly.pdbx_strand_id
1 'polypeptide(L)'
;MPRTRRSLYDAYKRGDAIEFHGKYVNGAHSIPGLKDWFERNVTNPSLSTILSYKRHNWEPQFVALSTIPFHDENFPYSIRDNTELRWEMCRLNYTFQLVDDLFMVHPGIKTKVGKLEKLKKIARRSFHYALQQFNRRMDMCCQQTKSICPRFQA
;
A
#
# COMPACT_ATOMS: atom_id res chain seq x y z
N MET A 1 -10.97 5.28 20.33
CA MET A 1 -9.93 5.00 19.33
C MET A 1 -8.59 4.82 20.03
N PRO A 2 -7.83 3.75 19.77
CA PRO A 2 -6.51 3.55 20.37
C PRO A 2 -5.59 4.75 20.13
N ARG A 3 -4.88 5.17 21.18
CA ARG A 3 -3.89 6.28 21.13
C ARG A 3 -2.47 5.83 21.46
N THR A 4 -2.34 4.62 22.02
CA THR A 4 -1.05 4.00 22.35
C THR A 4 -0.97 2.62 21.71
N ARG A 5 0.25 2.15 21.41
CA ARG A 5 0.48 0.79 20.87
C ARG A 5 -0.14 -0.30 21.75
N ARG A 6 -0.07 -0.15 23.07
CA ARG A 6 -0.71 -1.06 24.03
C ARG A 6 -2.22 -1.12 23.85
N SER A 7 -2.89 0.04 23.83
CA SER A 7 -4.34 0.10 23.63
C SER A 7 -4.76 -0.44 22.25
N LEU A 8 -3.92 -0.27 21.23
CA LEU A 8 -4.15 -0.83 19.90
C LEU A 8 -4.01 -2.35 19.93
N TYR A 9 -3.00 -2.88 20.61
CA TYR A 9 -2.79 -4.32 20.71
C TYR A 9 -3.95 -5.01 21.45
N ASP A 10 -4.44 -4.41 22.53
CA ASP A 10 -5.59 -4.93 23.25
C ASP A 10 -6.86 -4.91 22.40
N ALA A 11 -7.09 -3.86 21.62
CA ALA A 11 -8.18 -3.81 20.64
C ALA A 11 -8.02 -4.85 19.53
N TYR A 12 -6.79 -5.06 19.04
CA TYR A 12 -6.48 -6.05 18.00
C TYR A 12 -6.75 -7.48 18.49
N LYS A 13 -6.32 -7.84 19.70
CA LYS A 13 -6.59 -9.15 20.32
C LYS A 13 -8.08 -9.44 20.51
N ARG A 14 -8.89 -8.41 20.81
CA ARG A 14 -10.34 -8.56 20.93
C ARG A 14 -11.08 -8.59 19.59
N GLY A 15 -10.41 -8.27 18.48
CA GLY A 15 -11.02 -8.14 17.16
C GLY A 15 -11.72 -6.80 16.91
N ASP A 16 -11.57 -5.82 17.81
CA ASP A 16 -12.12 -4.47 17.67
C ASP A 16 -11.33 -3.64 16.64
N ALA A 17 -10.05 -3.98 16.45
CA ALA A 17 -9.16 -3.38 15.46
C ALA A 17 -8.60 -4.46 14.54
N ILE A 18 -8.52 -4.16 13.25
CA ILE A 18 -7.98 -5.06 12.21
C ILE A 18 -7.11 -4.26 11.26
N GLU A 19 -6.25 -4.96 10.50
CA GLU A 19 -5.58 -4.36 9.36
C GLU A 19 -6.60 -3.82 8.36
N PHE A 20 -6.26 -2.71 7.70
CA PHE A 20 -7.15 -2.06 6.74
C PHE A 20 -7.55 -3.03 5.63
N HIS A 21 -8.84 -3.06 5.25
CA HIS A 21 -9.41 -4.07 4.34
C HIS A 21 -9.23 -5.55 4.74
N GLY A 22 -8.74 -5.87 5.94
CA GLY A 22 -8.48 -7.25 6.37
C GLY A 22 -9.70 -8.18 6.38
N LYS A 23 -10.93 -7.63 6.35
CA LYS A 23 -12.17 -8.43 6.18
C LYS A 23 -12.52 -8.78 4.74
N TYR A 24 -12.00 -8.06 3.75
CA TYR A 24 -12.44 -8.15 2.36
C TYR A 24 -11.33 -8.51 1.38
N VAL A 25 -10.09 -8.07 1.65
CA VAL A 25 -8.95 -8.23 0.75
C VAL A 25 -7.74 -8.69 1.56
N ASN A 26 -7.65 -10.01 1.76
CA ASN A 26 -6.55 -10.61 2.50
C ASN A 26 -5.21 -10.28 1.81
N GLY A 27 -4.24 -9.78 2.59
CA GLY A 27 -2.87 -9.56 2.15
C GLY A 27 -2.57 -8.25 1.43
N ALA A 28 -3.56 -7.50 0.91
CA ALA A 28 -3.31 -6.23 0.19
C ALA A 28 -2.78 -5.12 1.11
N HIS A 29 -3.20 -5.10 2.39
CA HIS A 29 -2.69 -4.16 3.37
C HIS A 29 -2.02 -4.86 4.56
N SER A 30 -1.62 -6.12 4.41
CA SER A 30 -0.95 -6.79 5.52
C SER A 30 0.40 -6.14 5.79
N ILE A 31 0.71 -5.95 7.06
CA ILE A 31 1.87 -5.25 7.57
C ILE A 31 2.91 -6.30 7.97
N PRO A 32 4.05 -6.40 7.26
CA PRO A 32 5.11 -7.32 7.64
C PRO A 32 5.59 -7.05 9.07
N GLY A 33 5.71 -8.11 9.88
CA GLY A 33 6.19 -8.00 11.27
C GLY A 33 5.20 -7.37 12.27
N LEU A 34 3.91 -7.25 11.94
CA LEU A 34 2.91 -6.62 12.83
C LEU A 34 2.84 -7.26 14.22
N LYS A 35 2.89 -8.59 14.30
CA LYS A 35 2.87 -9.30 15.59
C LYS A 35 4.10 -8.94 16.43
N ASP A 36 5.28 -9.06 15.84
CA ASP A 36 6.55 -8.73 16.50
C ASP A 36 6.56 -7.25 16.93
N TRP A 37 5.96 -6.37 16.13
CA TRP A 37 5.80 -4.95 16.46
C TRP A 37 4.92 -4.70 17.70
N PHE A 38 3.85 -5.48 17.88
CA PHE A 38 3.04 -5.41 19.09
C PHE A 38 3.79 -5.92 20.33
N GLU A 39 4.59 -6.98 20.17
CA GLU A 39 5.22 -7.71 21.25
C GLU A 39 6.60 -7.15 21.67
N ARG A 40 7.26 -6.38 20.80
CA ARG A 40 8.60 -5.84 21.08
C ARG A 40 8.61 -4.82 22.24
N ASN A 41 9.58 -4.93 23.13
CA ASN A 41 9.85 -3.93 24.16
C ASN A 41 10.83 -2.88 23.62
N VAL A 42 10.32 -1.94 22.83
CA VAL A 42 11.10 -0.82 22.28
C VAL A 42 10.56 0.49 22.82
N THR A 43 11.43 1.26 23.47
CA THR A 43 11.16 2.59 24.03
C THR A 43 11.50 3.74 23.08
N ASN A 44 12.31 3.49 22.04
CA ASN A 44 12.79 4.51 21.10
C ASN A 44 12.32 4.22 19.66
N PRO A 45 11.89 5.23 18.89
CA PRO A 45 11.56 5.08 17.48
C PRO A 45 12.73 4.50 16.69
N SER A 46 12.47 3.55 15.78
CA SER A 46 13.48 3.04 14.85
C SER A 46 13.01 3.20 13.41
N LEU A 47 13.83 3.87 12.60
CA LEU A 47 13.67 3.91 11.14
C LEU A 47 14.48 2.80 10.44
N SER A 48 15.00 1.83 11.20
CA SER A 48 15.94 0.84 10.66
C SER A 48 15.30 -0.19 9.72
N THR A 49 13.97 -0.31 9.71
CA THR A 49 13.30 -1.36 8.95
C THR A 49 13.03 -0.90 7.51
N ILE A 50 13.84 -1.40 6.59
CA ILE A 50 13.63 -1.26 5.14
C ILE A 50 12.69 -2.37 4.67
N LEU A 51 11.63 -1.98 3.98
CA LEU A 51 10.66 -2.90 3.37
C LEU A 51 10.91 -3.01 1.88
N SER A 52 11.06 -4.25 1.40
CA SER A 52 11.06 -4.51 -0.04
C SER A 52 9.63 -4.50 -0.58
N TYR A 53 9.37 -3.69 -1.61
CA TYR A 53 8.10 -3.70 -2.31
C TYR A 53 8.03 -4.92 -3.23
N LYS A 54 7.52 -6.06 -2.74
CA LYS A 54 7.49 -7.35 -3.47
C LYS A 54 6.10 -7.79 -3.94
N ARG A 55 5.06 -7.02 -3.60
CA ARG A 55 3.66 -7.38 -3.84
C ARG A 55 2.98 -6.30 -4.66
N HIS A 56 2.57 -6.64 -5.88
CA HIS A 56 1.94 -5.68 -6.79
C HIS A 56 0.61 -5.11 -6.26
N ASN A 57 -0.07 -5.81 -5.35
CA ASN A 57 -1.32 -5.38 -4.74
C ASN A 57 -1.13 -4.79 -3.33
N TRP A 58 0.11 -4.57 -2.90
CA TRP A 58 0.37 -4.01 -1.58
C TRP A 58 0.27 -2.49 -1.62
N GLU A 59 -0.65 -1.93 -0.83
CA GLU A 59 -0.90 -0.49 -0.80
C GLU A 59 -0.62 0.09 0.59
N PRO A 60 0.67 0.26 0.97
CA PRO A 60 1.03 0.88 2.23
C PRO A 60 0.70 2.37 2.19
N GLN A 61 0.15 2.92 3.27
CA GLN A 61 0.08 4.38 3.42
C GLN A 61 1.50 4.91 3.69
N PHE A 62 1.88 6.00 3.02
CA PHE A 62 3.24 6.55 3.14
C PHE A 62 3.23 8.08 3.21
N VAL A 63 4.28 8.62 3.81
CA VAL A 63 4.72 10.01 3.64
C VAL A 63 5.95 9.97 2.73
N ALA A 64 6.08 10.93 1.83
CA ALA A 64 7.13 10.93 0.82
C ALA A 64 7.90 12.25 0.78
N LEU A 65 9.10 12.18 0.21
CA LEU A 65 9.86 13.34 -0.21
C LEU A 65 9.15 14.05 -1.36
N SER A 66 9.41 15.34 -1.54
CA SER A 66 8.91 16.11 -2.69
C SER A 66 9.53 15.69 -4.04
N THR A 67 10.46 14.74 -4.03
CA THR A 67 11.17 14.25 -5.23
C THR A 67 10.50 13.04 -5.88
N ILE A 68 9.47 12.45 -5.26
CA ILE A 68 8.75 11.33 -5.85
C ILE A 68 8.08 11.75 -7.17
N PRO A 69 7.86 10.83 -8.12
CA PRO A 69 7.08 11.13 -9.31
C PRO A 69 5.65 11.56 -8.93
N PHE A 70 5.00 12.30 -9.83
CA PHE A 70 3.58 12.57 -9.74
C PHE A 70 2.76 11.30 -10.03
N HIS A 71 1.49 11.32 -9.63
CA HIS A 71 0.52 10.31 -10.01
C HIS A 71 0.37 10.24 -11.55
N ASP A 72 0.25 9.04 -12.10
CA ASP A 72 0.03 8.82 -13.53
C ASP A 72 -1.48 8.91 -13.83
N GLU A 73 -1.95 10.10 -14.21
CA GLU A 73 -3.36 10.42 -14.48
C GLU A 73 -3.99 9.61 -15.63
N ASN A 74 -3.24 8.74 -16.32
CA ASN A 74 -3.83 7.75 -17.23
C ASN A 74 -4.55 6.63 -16.46
N PHE A 75 -4.18 6.37 -15.20
CA PHE A 75 -4.85 5.40 -14.35
C PHE A 75 -6.21 5.96 -13.90
N PRO A 76 -7.32 5.27 -14.19
CA PRO A 76 -8.63 5.78 -13.84
C PRO A 76 -8.97 5.51 -12.37
N TYR A 77 -9.59 6.49 -11.72
CA TYR A 77 -10.28 6.26 -10.46
C TYR A 77 -11.37 5.16 -10.63
N SER A 78 -11.48 4.15 -9.78
CA SER A 78 -10.74 3.85 -8.55
C SER A 78 -9.96 2.51 -8.64
N ILE A 79 -9.41 2.20 -9.82
CA ILE A 79 -8.75 0.90 -10.04
C ILE A 79 -7.26 1.07 -9.83
N ARG A 80 -6.81 0.73 -8.61
CA ARG A 80 -5.39 0.78 -8.23
C ARG A 80 -4.76 2.15 -8.47
N ASP A 81 -5.56 3.21 -8.36
CA ASP A 81 -5.22 4.63 -8.51
C ASP A 81 -4.39 5.21 -7.35
N ASN A 82 -4.19 4.42 -6.29
CA ASN A 82 -3.13 4.69 -5.33
C ASN A 82 -1.94 3.75 -5.52
N THR A 83 -2.11 2.58 -6.16
CA THR A 83 -1.07 1.55 -6.18
C THR A 83 0.02 1.83 -7.22
N GLU A 84 -0.32 2.48 -8.34
CA GLU A 84 0.57 2.85 -9.44
C GLU A 84 1.76 3.71 -9.01
N LEU A 85 1.57 4.69 -8.14
CA LEU A 85 2.64 5.56 -7.67
C LEU A 85 3.68 4.74 -6.89
N ARG A 86 3.23 3.74 -6.13
CA ARG A 86 4.12 2.82 -5.40
C ARG A 86 4.86 1.89 -6.36
N TRP A 87 4.22 1.48 -7.44
CA TRP A 87 4.88 0.74 -8.53
C TRP A 87 5.99 1.57 -9.15
N GLU A 88 5.71 2.84 -9.46
CA GLU A 88 6.67 3.73 -10.10
C GLU A 88 7.84 4.02 -9.16
N MET A 89 7.57 4.34 -7.89
CA MET A 89 8.60 4.50 -6.87
C MET A 89 9.48 3.26 -6.74
N CYS A 90 8.90 2.05 -6.73
CA CYS A 90 9.69 0.81 -6.73
C CYS A 90 10.62 0.76 -7.95
N ARG A 91 10.10 1.01 -9.16
CA ARG A 91 10.88 0.95 -10.40
C ARG A 91 11.97 2.01 -10.47
N LEU A 92 11.74 3.18 -9.87
CA LEU A 92 12.70 4.27 -9.72
C LEU A 92 13.68 4.06 -8.55
N ASN A 93 13.72 2.85 -7.97
CA ASN A 93 14.66 2.45 -6.91
C ASN A 93 14.50 3.25 -5.60
N TYR A 94 13.29 3.72 -5.31
CA TYR A 94 12.98 4.28 -3.99
C TYR A 94 12.93 3.20 -2.92
N THR A 95 13.37 3.56 -1.71
CA THR A 95 13.34 2.70 -0.54
C THR A 95 12.13 3.01 0.32
N PHE A 96 11.36 1.98 0.68
CA PHE A 96 10.28 2.10 1.65
C PHE A 96 10.84 1.84 3.04
N GLN A 97 10.88 2.87 3.89
CA GLN A 97 11.27 2.74 5.30
C GLN A 97 10.02 2.73 6.16
N LEU A 98 9.95 1.79 7.11
CA LEU A 98 8.86 1.70 8.07
C LEU A 98 9.12 2.67 9.23
N VAL A 99 8.18 3.59 9.44
CA VAL A 99 8.10 4.41 10.65
C VAL A 99 7.37 3.60 11.72
N ASP A 100 8.12 3.07 12.67
CA ASP A 100 7.64 2.02 13.57
C ASP A 100 7.07 2.52 14.92
N ASP A 101 7.03 3.83 15.15
CA ASP A 101 6.45 4.45 16.33
C ASP A 101 5.09 5.10 16.03
N LEU A 102 4.74 5.20 14.75
CA LEU A 102 3.51 5.81 14.27
C LEU A 102 2.51 4.74 13.79
N PHE A 103 1.25 4.91 14.17
CA PHE A 103 0.14 4.16 13.59
C PHE A 103 -1.06 5.08 13.35
N MET A 104 -1.88 4.71 12.37
CA MET A 104 -3.14 5.38 12.08
C MET A 104 -4.31 4.41 12.32
N VAL A 105 -5.41 4.93 12.85
CA VAL A 105 -6.64 4.15 13.04
C VAL A 105 -7.79 4.86 12.34
N HIS A 106 -8.47 4.15 11.45
CA HIS A 106 -9.67 4.63 10.78
C HIS A 106 -10.93 4.13 11.50
N PRO A 107 -11.88 4.99 11.89
CA PRO A 107 -13.11 4.55 12.55
C PRO A 107 -14.05 3.88 11.58
N GLY A 108 -14.53 2.69 11.94
CA GLY A 108 -15.53 1.96 11.17
C GLY A 108 -14.98 1.26 9.93
N ILE A 109 -15.79 0.34 9.41
CA ILE A 109 -15.49 -0.48 8.24
C ILE A 109 -16.55 -0.18 7.20
N LYS A 110 -16.12 0.18 5.98
CA LYS A 110 -17.04 0.43 4.87
C LYS A 110 -17.75 -0.86 4.48
N THR A 111 -19.06 -0.92 4.68
CA THR A 111 -19.89 -2.11 4.42
C THR A 111 -20.59 -2.09 3.05
N LYS A 112 -20.76 -0.90 2.45
CA LYS A 112 -21.42 -0.73 1.14
C LYS A 112 -20.45 -0.18 0.11
N VAL A 113 -20.32 -0.88 -1.00
CA VAL A 113 -19.45 -0.47 -2.12
C VAL A 113 -20.14 0.59 -3.01
N GLY A 114 -21.48 0.67 -2.96
CA GLY A 114 -22.27 1.69 -3.66
C GLY A 114 -22.13 1.58 -5.18
N LYS A 115 -22.12 2.72 -5.88
CA LYS A 115 -21.98 2.79 -7.35
C LYS A 115 -20.56 2.48 -7.85
N LEU A 116 -19.59 2.28 -6.95
CA LEU A 116 -18.17 2.15 -7.30
C LEU A 116 -17.89 0.94 -8.20
N GLU A 117 -18.55 -0.20 -7.97
CA GLU A 117 -18.36 -1.39 -8.82
C GLU A 117 -18.82 -1.17 -10.27
N LYS A 118 -19.87 -0.36 -10.48
CA LYS A 118 -20.31 0.01 -11.84
C LYS A 118 -19.27 0.92 -12.51
N LEU A 119 -18.71 1.88 -11.77
CA LEU A 119 -17.67 2.78 -12.27
C LEU A 119 -16.38 2.00 -12.63
N LYS A 120 -15.95 1.06 -11.78
CA LYS A 120 -14.81 0.18 -12.07
C LYS A 120 -15.02 -0.63 -13.36
N LYS A 121 -16.23 -1.14 -13.61
CA LYS A 121 -16.52 -1.85 -14.87
C LYS A 121 -16.31 -0.97 -16.10
N ILE A 122 -16.74 0.30 -16.03
CA ILE A 122 -16.57 1.28 -17.12
C ILE A 122 -15.08 1.63 -17.30
N ALA A 123 -14.38 1.90 -16.21
CA ALA A 123 -12.97 2.29 -16.19
C ALA A 123 -12.01 1.14 -16.57
N ARG A 124 -12.47 -0.11 -16.57
CA ARG A 124 -11.62 -1.30 -16.76
C ARG A 124 -10.80 -1.22 -18.05
N ARG A 125 -11.39 -0.79 -19.17
CA ARG A 125 -10.67 -0.70 -20.45
C ARG A 125 -9.54 0.32 -20.38
N SER A 126 -9.82 1.51 -19.86
CA SER A 126 -8.81 2.56 -19.67
C SER A 126 -7.70 2.12 -18.73
N PHE A 127 -8.04 1.43 -17.64
CA PHE A 127 -7.05 0.87 -16.71
C PHE A 127 -6.10 -0.12 -17.39
N HIS A 128 -6.61 -1.05 -18.21
CA HIS A 128 -5.72 -2.02 -18.90
C HIS A 128 -4.79 -1.33 -19.89
N TYR A 129 -5.29 -0.30 -20.58
CA TYR A 129 -4.46 0.51 -21.46
C TYR A 129 -3.36 1.25 -20.69
N ALA A 130 -3.72 1.93 -19.59
CA ALA A 130 -2.78 2.64 -18.72
C ALA A 130 -1.70 1.70 -18.17
N LEU A 131 -2.09 0.53 -17.66
CA LEU A 131 -1.17 -0.49 -17.17
C LEU A 131 -0.20 -0.99 -18.24
N GLN A 132 -0.66 -1.14 -19.49
CA GLN A 132 0.23 -1.53 -20.60
C GLN A 132 1.26 -0.45 -20.91
N GLN A 133 0.83 0.82 -20.99
CA GLN A 133 1.74 1.95 -21.24
C GLN A 133 2.74 2.11 -20.09
N PHE A 134 2.25 2.01 -18.84
CA PHE A 134 3.07 2.04 -17.64
C PHE A 134 4.16 0.97 -17.66
N ASN A 135 3.80 -0.30 -17.90
CA ASN A 135 4.77 -1.39 -17.96
C ASN A 135 5.81 -1.17 -19.06
N ARG A 136 5.40 -0.71 -20.25
CA ARG A 136 6.33 -0.39 -21.34
C ARG A 136 7.30 0.72 -20.96
N ARG A 137 6.80 1.80 -20.36
CA ARG A 137 7.60 2.94 -19.88
C ARG A 137 8.62 2.49 -18.83
N MET A 138 8.17 1.74 -17.83
CA MET A 138 9.04 1.23 -16.76
C MET A 138 10.11 0.26 -17.28
N ASP A 139 9.77 -0.61 -18.23
CA ASP A 139 10.72 -1.55 -18.83
C ASP A 139 11.78 -0.86 -19.71
N MET A 140 11.49 0.34 -20.23
CA MET A 140 12.46 1.15 -20.95
C MET A 140 13.37 1.94 -20.00
N CYS A 141 12.84 2.59 -18.97
CA CYS A 141 13.65 3.45 -18.08
C CYS A 141 14.45 2.68 -17.02
N CYS A 142 13.90 1.55 -16.59
CA CYS A 142 14.15 1.03 -15.25
C CYS A 142 14.32 -0.49 -15.30
N GLN A 143 15.29 -0.94 -16.11
CA GLN A 143 15.57 -2.36 -16.33
C GLN A 143 16.19 -3.03 -15.10
N GLN A 144 17.02 -2.30 -14.36
CA GLN A 144 17.74 -2.77 -13.17
C GLN A 144 16.80 -3.16 -12.01
N THR A 145 15.63 -2.53 -11.91
CA THR A 145 14.64 -2.81 -10.87
C THR A 145 13.57 -3.82 -11.30
N LYS A 146 13.59 -4.27 -12.57
CA LYS A 146 12.56 -5.17 -13.12
C LYS A 146 12.49 -6.51 -12.41
N SER A 147 13.62 -7.06 -11.96
CA SER A 147 13.70 -8.31 -11.20
C SER A 147 13.45 -8.13 -9.69
N ILE A 148 13.56 -6.90 -9.20
CA ILE A 148 13.42 -6.57 -7.77
C ILE A 148 11.96 -6.24 -7.43
N CYS A 149 11.31 -5.46 -8.29
CA CYS A 149 9.91 -5.07 -8.17
C CYS A 149 8.96 -6.17 -8.66
N PRO A 150 7.72 -6.21 -8.16
CA PRO A 150 6.76 -7.21 -8.59
C PRO A 150 6.32 -6.96 -10.01
N ARG A 151 5.84 -8.01 -10.67
CA ARG A 151 5.12 -7.88 -11.94
C ARG A 151 3.79 -7.18 -11.70
N PHE A 152 3.60 -6.02 -12.32
CA PHE A 152 2.36 -5.25 -12.20
C PHE A 152 1.27 -5.83 -13.10
N GLN A 153 0.08 -6.03 -12.54
CA GLN A 153 -1.04 -6.70 -13.19
C GLN A 153 -2.37 -6.15 -12.66
N ALA A 154 -3.45 -6.39 -13.42
CA ALA A 154 -4.82 -5.99 -13.09
C ALA A 154 -5.31 -6.63 -11.80
#